data_AF-A0A9Q9UTC1-F1
#
_entry.id   AF-A0A9Q9UTC1-F1
#
_cell.length_a   1.000
_cell.length_b   1.000
_cell.length_c   1.000
_cell.angle_alpha   90.00
_cell.angle_beta   90.00
_cell.angle_gamma   90.00
#
_symmetry.space_group_name_H-M   'P 1'
#
loop_
_entity.id
_entity.type
_entity.pdbx_description
1 polymer ?
#
loop_
_entity_poly.entity_id
_entity_poly.type
_entity_poly.pdbx_seq_one_letter_code
_entity_poly.pdbx_strand_id
1 'polypeptide(L)' 'MMNRDQMRGRIAEAKGKLKEMVGRIMGNRSTRMQGKVEQVVGKTQASFGDAKEQLRKRS' A
#
# COMPACT_ATOMS: atom_id res chain seq x y z
N MET A 1 -18.14 24.73 7.15
CA MET A 1 -18.02 23.94 5.90
C MET A 1 -16.59 23.42 5.79
N MET A 2 -16.38 22.11 5.76
CA MET A 2 -15.04 21.54 5.56
C MET A 2 -14.63 21.76 4.11
N ASN A 3 -13.57 22.53 3.90
CA ASN A 3 -13.04 22.77 2.56
C ASN A 3 -12.36 21.49 2.03
N ARG A 4 -12.44 21.24 0.72
CA ARG A 4 -11.91 20.01 0.08
C ARG A 4 -10.43 19.80 0.38
N ASP A 5 -9.69 20.87 0.60
CA ASP A 5 -8.28 20.85 0.98
C ASP A 5 -8.02 20.24 2.35
N GLN A 6 -8.90 20.44 3.33
CA GLN A 6 -8.77 19.79 4.64
C GLN A 6 -9.02 18.27 4.55
N MET A 7 -9.95 17.86 3.69
CA MET A 7 -10.17 16.43 3.43
C MET A 7 -8.97 15.80 2.73
N ARG A 8 -8.41 16.48 1.71
CA ARG A 8 -7.18 16.04 1.04
C ARG A 8 -6.00 15.96 2.01
N GLY A 9 -5.86 16.94 2.90
CA GLY A 9 -4.84 16.93 3.95
C GLY A 9 -4.96 15.72 4.86
N ARG A 10 -6.16 15.43 5.37
CA ARG A 10 -6.42 14.25 6.22
C ARG A 10 -6.14 12.93 5.49
N ILE A 11 -6.50 12.83 4.21
CA ILE A 11 -6.21 11.64 3.39
C ILE A 11 -4.70 11.47 3.19
N ALA A 12 -3.98 12.56 2.90
CA ALA A 12 -2.53 12.54 2.75
C ALA A 12 -1.83 12.16 4.05
N GLU A 13 -2.29 12.68 5.18
CA GLU A 13 -1.76 12.38 6.52
C GLU A 13 -2.00 10.90 6.88
N ALA A 14 -3.19 10.37 6.62
CA ALA A 14 -3.50 8.96 6.82
C ALA A 14 -2.62 8.05 5.96
N LYS A 15 -2.42 8.40 4.67
CA LYS A 15 -1.50 7.69 3.77
C LYS A 15 -0.05 7.76 4.28
N GLY A 16 0.38 8.91 4.78
CA GLY A 16 1.71 9.10 5.35
C GLY A 16 1.96 8.21 6.56
N LYS A 17 1.05 8.21 7.53
CA LYS A 17 1.11 7.35 8.72
C LYS A 17 1.14 5.86 8.37
N LEU A 18 0.31 5.45 7.39
CA LEU A 18 0.33 4.09 6.86
C LEU A 18 1.69 3.72 6.27
N LYS A 19 2.27 4.59 5.44
CA LYS A 19 3.58 4.36 4.82
C LYS A 19 4.68 4.28 5.87
N GLU A 20 4.64 5.14 6.89
CA GLU A 20 5.61 5.13 7.98
C GLU A 20 5.50 3.86 8.82
N MET A 21 4.30 3.42 9.20
CA MET A 21 4.10 2.18 9.94
C MET A 21 4.61 0.96 9.16
N VAL A 22 4.28 0.86 7.88
CA VAL A 22 4.78 -0.22 7.02
C VAL A 22 6.31 -0.18 6.95
N GLY A 23 6.90 1.01 6.77
CA GLY A 23 8.36 1.20 6.75
C GLY A 23 9.02 0.82 8.08
N ARG A 24 8.45 1.19 9.21
CA ARG A 24 8.94 0.82 10.55
C ARG A 24 8.84 -0.68 10.81
N ILE A 25 7.72 -1.29 10.45
CA ILE A 25 7.49 -2.74 10.61
C ILE A 25 8.45 -3.54 9.73
N MET A 26 8.68 -3.09 8.49
CA MET A 26 9.67 -3.72 7.61
C MET A 26 11.09 -3.49 8.14
N GLY A 27 11.48 -2.27 8.47
CA GLY A 27 12.84 -1.95 8.92
C GLY A 27 13.24 -2.55 10.25
N ASN A 28 12.29 -2.88 11.13
CA ASN A 28 12.56 -3.40 12.47
C ASN A 28 12.34 -4.94 12.60
N ARG A 29 11.87 -5.62 11.55
CA ARG A 29 11.77 -7.09 11.53
C ARG A 29 13.05 -7.67 10.94
N SER A 30 13.62 -8.68 11.59
CA SER A 30 14.76 -9.43 11.03
C SER A 30 14.45 -10.00 9.64
N THR A 31 15.45 -10.06 8.76
CA THR A 31 15.40 -10.37 7.32
C THR A 31 14.46 -11.53 6.93
N ARG A 32 14.33 -12.56 7.77
CA ARG A 32 13.46 -13.73 7.53
C ARG A 32 11.97 -13.40 7.60
N MET A 33 11.56 -12.53 8.53
CA MET A 33 10.17 -12.06 8.62
C MET A 33 9.88 -10.98 7.56
N GLN A 34 10.85 -10.11 7.24
CA GLN A 34 10.74 -9.17 6.12
C GLN A 34 10.44 -9.92 4.82
N GLY A 35 11.22 -10.94 4.47
CA GLY A 35 11.02 -11.69 3.23
C GLY A 35 9.64 -12.37 3.12
N LYS A 36 9.04 -12.82 4.24
CA LYS A 36 7.66 -13.34 4.25
C LYS A 36 6.62 -12.23 4.02
N VAL A 37 6.79 -11.09 4.67
CA VAL A 37 5.88 -9.94 4.49
C VAL A 37 5.98 -9.41 3.06
N GLU A 38 7.20 -9.25 2.52
CA GLU A 38 7.43 -8.83 1.15
C GLU A 38 6.85 -9.81 0.13
N GLN A 39 6.98 -11.13 0.37
CA GLN A 39 6.32 -12.13 -0.48
C GLN A 39 4.80 -11.99 -0.48
N VAL A 40 4.18 -11.79 0.69
CA VAL A 40 2.72 -11.64 0.78
C VAL A 40 2.28 -10.37 0.06
N VAL A 41 2.94 -9.24 0.33
CA VAL A 41 2.64 -7.96 -0.32
C VAL A 41 2.84 -8.05 -1.83
N GLY A 42 3.94 -8.66 -2.28
CA GLY A 42 4.25 -8.85 -3.70
C GLY A 42 3.22 -9.73 -4.41
N LYS A 43 2.78 -10.84 -3.79
CA LYS A 43 1.72 -11.68 -4.34
C LYS A 43 0.39 -10.92 -4.47
N THR A 44 0.02 -10.15 -3.46
CA THR A 44 -1.20 -9.33 -3.50
C THR A 44 -1.12 -8.25 -4.60
N GLN A 45 0.03 -7.58 -4.73
CA GLN A 45 0.24 -6.59 -5.78
C GLN A 45 0.20 -7.21 -7.19
N ALA A 46 0.81 -8.39 -7.37
CA ALA A 46 0.78 -9.12 -8.62
C ALA A 46 -0.65 -9.50 -9.00
N SER A 47 -1.40 -10.14 -8.10
CA SER A 47 -2.80 -10.51 -8.37
C SER A 47 -3.70 -9.31 -8.66
N PHE A 48 -3.49 -8.18 -7.98
CA PHE A 48 -4.21 -6.94 -8.29
C PHE A 48 -3.83 -6.36 -9.65
N GLY A 49 -2.54 -6.42 -10.01
CA GLY A 49 -2.03 -6.04 -11.33
C GLY A 49 -2.64 -6.88 -12.45
N ASP A 50 -2.65 -8.20 -12.27
CA ASP A 50 -3.22 -9.17 -13.22
C ASP A 50 -4.72 -8.93 -13.41
N ALA A 51 -5.46 -8.72 -12.33
CA ALA A 51 -6.89 -8.42 -12.39
C ALA A 51 -7.15 -7.09 -13.13
N LYS A 52 -6.36 -6.05 -12.84
CA LYS A 52 -6.46 -4.76 -13.53
C LYS A 52 -6.11 -4.89 -15.01
N GLU A 53 -5.12 -5.71 -15.36
CA GLU A 53 -4.74 -5.97 -16.75
C GLU A 53 -5.82 -6.75 -17.51
N GLN A 54 -6.44 -7.75 -16.89
CA GLN A 54 -7.57 -8.47 -17.48
C GLN A 54 -8.77 -7.54 -17.75
N LEU A 55 -9.05 -6.62 -16.82
CA LEU A 55 -10.09 -5.60 -17.03
C LEU A 55 -9.73 -4.66 -18.19
N ARG A 56 -8.47 -4.24 -18.32
CA ARG A 56 -7.98 -3.43 -19.45
C ARG A 56 -7.99 -4.18 -20.79
N LYS A 57 -7.78 -5.49 -20.81
CA LYS A 57 -7.84 -6.30 -22.03
C LYS A 57 -9.28 -6.57 -22.49
N ARG A 58 -10.26 -6.44 -21.58
CA ARG A 58 -11.69 -6.58 -21.88
C ARG A 58 -12.38 -5.27 -22.29
N SER A 59 -11.66 -4.15 -22.31
CA SER A 59 -12.14 -2.83 -22.75
C SER A 59 -11.54 -2.44 -24.09
#